data_AF-A0A6B2CWG0-F1
#
_entry.id   AF-A0A6B2CWG0-F1
#
_cell.length_a   1.000
_cell.length_b   1.000
_cell.length_c   1.000
_cell.angle_alpha   90.00
_cell.angle_beta   90.00
_cell.angle_gamma   90.00
#
_symmetry.space_group_name_H-M   'P 1'
#
loop_
_entity.id
_entity.type
_entity.pdbx_description
1 polymer ?
#
loop_
_entity_poly.entity_id
_entity_poly.type
_entity_poly.pdbx_seq_one_letter_code
_entity_poly.pdbx_strand_id
1 'polypeptide(L)' 'MCEKSPLPTPVLVVVVGGHGAVVGWPLVIPGDPPLVGVPLHRSRRTLELIRQERAFSINLVKNAERAYEIFGK' A
#
# COMPACT_ATOMS: atom_id res chain seq x y z
N MET A 1 2.28 -13.34 -3.88
CA MET A 1 3.10 -12.80 -2.77
C MET A 1 3.97 -11.72 -3.39
N CYS A 2 3.91 -10.45 -2.95
CA CYS A 2 4.81 -9.43 -3.48
C CYS A 2 6.23 -9.78 -3.05
N GLU A 3 7.16 -9.90 -4.00
CA GLU A 3 8.56 -10.20 -3.71
C GLU A 3 9.16 -9.14 -2.78
N LYS A 4 9.99 -9.59 -1.83
CA LYS A 4 10.69 -8.66 -0.91
C LYS A 4 11.60 -7.75 -1.73
N SER A 5 11.66 -6.48 -1.35
CA SER A 5 12.55 -5.55 -2.04
C SER A 5 14.01 -5.92 -1.85
N PRO A 6 14.84 -5.87 -2.91
CA PRO A 6 16.28 -5.98 -2.75
C PRO A 6 16.86 -4.73 -2.07
N LEU A 7 16.09 -3.64 -1.97
CA LEU A 7 16.46 -2.41 -1.28
C LEU A 7 15.64 -2.24 0.00
N PRO A 8 16.17 -1.56 1.03
CA PRO A 8 15.40 -1.24 2.23
C PRO A 8 14.26 -0.27 1.87
N THR A 9 13.07 -0.80 1.60
CA THR A 9 11.86 -0.01 1.34
C THR A 9 10.96 0.01 2.55
N PRO A 10 10.33 1.15 2.89
CA PRO A 10 9.34 1.19 3.94
C PRO A 10 8.14 0.31 3.57
N VAL A 11 7.55 -0.30 4.59
CA VAL A 11 6.27 -0.99 4.49
C VAL A 11 5.16 0.00 4.79
N LEU A 12 4.11 -0.03 3.99
CA LEU A 12 2.94 0.82 4.14
C LEU A 12 1.69 -0.03 4.35
N VAL A 13 0.67 0.57 4.96
CA VAL A 13 -0.69 0.06 4.93
C VAL A 13 -1.56 1.02 4.14
N VAL A 14 -2.19 0.50 3.09
CA VAL A 14 -3.21 1.21 2.32
C VAL A 14 -4.58 0.83 2.86
N VAL A 15 -5.40 1.81 3.23
CA VAL A 15 -6.76 1.59 3.76
C VAL A 15 -7.79 2.29 2.88
N VAL A 16 -8.84 1.57 2.53
CA VAL A 16 -9.99 2.06 1.75
C VAL A 16 -11.27 1.43 2.30
N GLY A 17 -12.25 2.26 2.67
CA GLY A 17 -13.45 1.80 3.38
C GLY A 17 -13.10 0.96 4.61
N GLY A 18 -13.65 -0.26 4.68
CA GLY A 18 -13.36 -1.24 5.74
C GLY A 18 -12.25 -2.25 5.41
N HIS A 19 -11.43 -2.01 4.38
CA HIS A 19 -10.40 -2.94 3.91
C HIS A 19 -9.01 -2.31 3.97
N GLY A 20 -7.99 -3.12 4.29
CA GLY A 20 -6.60 -2.69 4.26
C GLY A 20 -5.69 -3.70 3.60
N ALA A 21 -4.55 -3.26 3.09
CA ALA A 21 -3.50 -4.14 2.58
C ALA A 21 -2.11 -3.62 2.92
N VAL A 22 -1.21 -4.54 3.26
CA VAL A 22 0.21 -4.23 3.33
C VAL A 22 0.77 -4.08 1.91
N VAL A 23 1.46 -2.97 1.68
CA VAL A 23 2.13 -2.67 0.41
C VAL A 23 3.60 -2.36 0.68
N GLY A 24 4.47 -3.02 -0.07
CA GLY A 24 5.89 -2.67 -0.14
C GLY A 24 6.19 -1.85 -1.41
N TRP A 25 7.42 -1.34 -1.50
CA TRP A 25 7.92 -0.62 -2.67
C TRP A 25 7.08 0.61 -3.11
N PRO A 26 6.69 1.51 -2.20
CA PRO A 26 6.13 2.78 -2.64
C PRO A 26 7.18 3.61 -3.40
N LEU A 27 6.71 4.36 -4.40
CA LEU A 27 7.52 5.34 -5.10
C LEU A 27 6.93 6.73 -4.87
N VAL A 28 7.74 7.68 -4.40
CA VAL A 28 7.38 9.09 -4.41
C VAL A 28 7.94 9.69 -5.69
N ILE A 29 7.07 10.27 -6.50
CA ILE A 29 7.45 10.95 -7.74
C ILE A 29 7.43 12.46 -7.43
N PRO A 30 8.60 13.13 -7.39
CA PRO A 30 8.67 14.55 -7.10
C PRO A 30 7.98 15.35 -8.21
N GLY A 31 7.31 16.44 -7.82
CA GLY A 31 6.53 17.31 -8.71
C GLY A 31 5.64 18.25 -7.91
N ASP A 32 4.84 19.06 -8.61
CA ASP A 32 3.82 19.92 -8.02
C ASP A 32 2.49 19.78 -8.78
N PRO A 33 1.51 19.01 -8.24
CA PRO A 33 1.56 18.31 -6.96
C PRO A 33 2.46 17.06 -7.01
N PRO A 34 3.03 16.63 -5.86
CA PRO A 34 3.76 15.37 -5.80
C PRO A 34 2.82 14.18 -6.02
N LEU A 35 3.33 13.13 -6.65
CA LEU A 35 2.58 11.89 -6.88
C LEU A 35 3.17 10.74 -6.06
N VAL A 36 2.32 9.77 -5.71
CA VAL A 36 2.74 8.53 -5.04
C VAL A 36 2.31 7.33 -5.86
N GLY A 37 3.28 6.52 -6.27
CA GLY A 37 3.08 5.22 -6.88
C GLY A 37 2.97 4.14 -5.81
N VAL A 38 1.85 3.41 -5.82
CA VAL A 38 1.58 2.32 -4.89
C VAL A 38 1.33 1.03 -5.67
N PRO A 39 2.24 0.06 -5.65
CA PRO A 39 2.07 -1.17 -6.42
C PRO A 39 1.04 -2.08 -5.76
N LEU A 40 -0.01 -2.42 -6.51
CA LEU A 40 -1.04 -3.38 -6.11
C LEU A 40 -1.20 -4.42 -7.22
N HIS A 41 -1.24 -5.70 -6.84
CA HIS A 41 -1.53 -6.76 -7.80
C HIS A 41 -2.96 -6.60 -8.34
N ARG A 42 -3.17 -6.91 -9.63
CA ARG A 42 -4.45 -6.68 -10.33
C ARG A 42 -5.65 -7.41 -9.68
N SER A 43 -5.40 -8.51 -8.99
CA SER A 43 -6.42 -9.30 -8.30
C SER A 43 -6.69 -8.89 -6.85
N ARG A 44 -6.01 -7.86 -6.30
CA ARG A 44 -6.23 -7.41 -4.92
C ARG A 44 -7.58 -6.69 -4.82
N ARG A 45 -8.43 -7.12 -3.89
CA ARG A 45 -9.69 -6.43 -3.53
C ARG A 45 -9.48 -4.96 -3.17
N THR A 46 -8.35 -4.62 -2.53
CA THR A 46 -7.99 -3.23 -2.22
C THR A 46 -7.94 -2.35 -3.48
N LEU A 47 -7.43 -2.87 -4.60
CA LEU A 47 -7.37 -2.11 -5.86
C LEU A 47 -8.76 -1.88 -6.45
N GLU A 48 -9.64 -2.87 -6.37
CA GLU A 48 -11.04 -2.74 -6.78
C GLU A 48 -11.76 -1.66 -5.95
N LEU A 49 -11.62 -1.71 -4.63
CA LEU A 49 -12.23 -0.73 -3.72
C LEU A 49 -11.67 0.68 -3.93
N ILE A 50 -10.36 0.85 -4.16
CA ILE A 50 -9.77 2.17 -4.48
C ILE A 50 -10.41 2.78 -5.73
N ARG A 51 -10.69 1.96 -6.75
CA ARG A 51 -11.33 2.43 -7.98
C ARG A 51 -12.79 2.82 -7.76
N GLN A 52 -13.51 2.12 -6.88
CA GLN A 52 -14.90 2.41 -6.53
C GLN A 52 -15.01 3.66 -5.67
N GLU A 53 -14.26 3.74 -4.56
CA GLU A 53 -14.34 4.83 -3.58
C GLU A 53 -13.66 6.12 -4.06
N ARG A 54 -12.71 6.00 -5.01
CA ARG A 54 -11.88 7.11 -5.53
C ARG A 54 -11.11 7.87 -4.45
N ALA A 55 -11.02 7.32 -3.24
CA ALA A 55 -10.30 7.84 -2.10
C ALA A 55 -9.74 6.68 -1.26
N PHE A 56 -8.55 6.89 -0.70
CA PHE A 56 -7.89 5.94 0.19
C PHE A 56 -6.84 6.67 1.03
N SER A 57 -6.34 6.02 2.07
CA SER A 57 -5.25 6.53 2.89
C SER A 57 -4.00 5.65 2.74
N ILE A 58 -2.84 6.29 2.91
CA ILE A 58 -1.53 5.64 2.96
C ILE A 58 -0.97 5.88 4.36
N ASN A 59 -0.58 4.80 5.03
CA ASN A 59 -0.08 4.86 6.40
C ASN A 59 1.31 4.24 6.47
N LEU A 60 2.29 5.02 6.92
CA LEU A 60 3.61 4.53 7.28
C LEU A 60 3.50 3.77 8.61
N VAL A 61 4.04 2.55 8.67
CA VAL A 61 3.99 1.74 9.89
C VAL A 61 5.37 1.59 10.50
N LYS A 62 5.43 1.69 11.84
CA LYS A 62 6.66 1.45 12.61
C LYS A 62 7.00 -0.04 12.71
N ASN A 63 5.99 -0.90 12.84
CA ASN A 63 6.15 -2.35 12.96
C ASN A 63 5.52 -3.04 11.73
N ALA A 64 6.37 -3.45 10.80
CA ALA A 64 5.94 -4.13 9.57
C ALA A 64 5.35 -5.53 9.85
N GLU A 65 5.92 -6.29 10.79
CA GLU A 65 5.45 -7.64 11.14
C GLU A 65 4.00 -7.60 11.61
N ARG A 66 3.69 -6.68 12.53
CA ARG A 66 2.32 -6.48 13.02
C ARG A 66 1.37 -6.05 11.90
N ALA A 67 1.84 -5.25 10.95
CA ALA A 67 1.03 -4.88 9.79
C ALA A 67 0.72 -6.10 8.90
N TYR A 68 1.68 -7.00 8.67
CA TYR A 68 1.45 -8.25 7.93
C TYR A 68 0.51 -9.21 8.66
N GLU A 69 0.55 -9.28 9.99
CA GLU A 69 -0.40 -10.09 10.76
C GLU A 69 -1.85 -9.62 10.58
N ILE A 70 -2.08 -8.30 10.56
CA ILE A 70 -3.42 -7.71 10.48
C ILE A 70 -3.91 -7.62 9.02
N PHE A 71 -3.05 -7.18 8.10
CA PHE A 71 -3.42 -6.78 6.73
C PHE A 71 -2.74 -7.61 5.63
N GLY A 72 -1.96 -8.64 5.98
CA GLY A 72 -1.20 -9.44 5.01
C GLY A 72 -2.03 -10.48 4.24
N LYS A 73 -3.30 -10.68 4.64
CA LYS A 73 -4.23 -11.62 4.02
C LYS A 73 -4.80 -11.13 2.68
#